data_AF-A0A397BCY8-F1
#
_entry.id   AF-A0A397BCY8-F1
#
_cell.length_a   1.000
_cell.length_b   1.000
_cell.length_c   1.000
_cell.angle_alpha   90.00
_cell.angle_beta   90.00
_cell.angle_gamma   90.00
#
_symmetry.space_group_name_H-M   'P 1'
#
loop_
_entity.id
_entity.type
_entity.pdbx_description
1 polymer ?
#
loop_
_entity_poly.entity_id
_entity_poly.type
_entity_poly.pdbx_seq_one_letter_code
_entity_poly.pdbx_strand_id
1 'polypeptide(L)'
;TKRCLLVLDKVEDLLDFDQNKTQVWLGQLVACASNTRFLLASRRAPVIPNVTLQHYTIDELSPSLSESLLRLCNPLCSVHEARSLARICGYLPLALRVIGRALANTRSNLTANDLIQRLQSEEGRLERFAGLPNAGEKECIDRCIRSSFTHLDPWLQLAFMALGLFRGGFDRAAATAVLQSVSRGGSSTSSMSSGPGSLAKSLSEPSMRPSSSSSHRTGGSLASSYRRPQSTMHRSASGLTHLETMDVESWGDKLQLLNSLLEHDKDDAVSTEMFLLLTLESKEERAATALDVTSTDDVLETLNHWSLLERVSVPRKVVQTSPSSGGAKPTYETVTQYRLHSMIQLFAEDEANRRSFENAENYALYLTWRRRFVRHYYAILTRASCNFRFPDPVE
;
A
#
# COMPACT_ATOMS: atom_id res chain seq x y z
N THR A 1 13.45 -0.28 -37.80
CA THR A 1 13.08 0.16 -36.43
C THR A 1 11.86 -0.62 -35.98
N LYS A 2 11.82 -1.11 -34.73
CA LYS A 2 10.67 -1.89 -34.22
C LYS A 2 9.50 -0.93 -33.95
N ARG A 3 8.28 -1.32 -34.32
CA ARG A 3 7.07 -0.61 -33.90
C ARG A 3 6.78 -0.97 -32.45
N CYS A 4 6.64 0.03 -31.60
CA CYS A 4 6.42 -0.16 -30.16
C CYS A 4 5.02 0.32 -29.76
N LEU A 5 4.45 -0.28 -28.72
CA LEU A 5 3.26 0.22 -28.03
C LEU A 5 3.69 0.54 -26.59
N LEU A 6 3.53 1.78 -26.17
CA LEU A 6 3.71 2.18 -24.78
C LEU A 6 2.33 2.37 -24.14
N VAL A 7 2.08 1.62 -23.06
CA VAL A 7 0.86 1.73 -22.27
C VAL A 7 1.19 2.51 -21.00
N LEU A 8 0.56 3.66 -20.82
CA LEU A 8 0.66 4.47 -19.61
C LEU A 8 -0.64 4.31 -18.84
N ASP A 9 -0.56 3.65 -17.69
CA ASP A 9 -1.71 3.41 -16.81
C ASP A 9 -1.78 4.50 -15.72
N LYS A 10 -3.00 4.89 -15.32
CA LYS A 10 -3.29 5.92 -14.30
C LYS A 10 -2.63 7.28 -14.55
N VAL A 11 -2.72 7.80 -15.77
CA VAL A 11 -2.11 9.09 -16.14
C VAL A 11 -2.69 10.27 -15.33
N GLU A 12 -3.87 10.13 -14.74
CA GLU A 12 -4.50 11.15 -13.91
C GLU A 12 -3.66 11.50 -12.68
N ASP A 13 -2.90 10.57 -12.11
CA ASP A 13 -2.09 10.85 -10.91
C ASP A 13 -1.01 11.91 -11.24
N LEU A 14 -0.48 11.89 -12.47
CA LEU A 14 0.45 12.92 -12.97
C LEU A 14 -0.27 14.22 -13.30
N LEU A 15 -1.47 14.14 -13.89
CA LEU A 15 -2.29 15.30 -14.20
C LEU A 15 -2.75 16.05 -12.94
N ASP A 16 -3.01 15.32 -11.85
CA ASP A 16 -3.41 15.87 -10.56
C ASP A 16 -2.22 16.51 -9.82
N PHE A 17 -1.00 16.02 -10.06
CA PHE A 17 0.23 16.64 -9.54
C PHE A 17 0.56 17.96 -10.26
N ASP A 18 0.68 17.92 -11.59
CA ASP A 18 0.92 19.11 -12.41
C ASP A 18 0.40 18.87 -13.83
N GLN A 19 -0.83 19.34 -14.09
CA GLN A 19 -1.51 19.16 -15.37
C GLN A 19 -0.70 19.72 -16.54
N ASN A 20 -0.13 20.92 -16.39
CA ASN A 20 0.55 21.61 -17.49
C ASN A 20 1.86 20.92 -17.84
N LYS A 21 2.69 20.58 -16.84
CA LYS A 21 3.94 19.86 -17.09
C LYS A 21 3.68 18.48 -17.68
N THR A 22 2.67 17.77 -17.19
CA THR A 22 2.32 16.43 -17.69
C THR A 22 1.88 16.49 -19.16
N GLN A 23 1.04 17.45 -19.53
CA GLN A 23 0.59 17.62 -20.92
C GLN A 23 1.74 17.98 -21.86
N VAL A 24 2.65 18.87 -21.44
CA VAL A 24 3.86 19.22 -22.21
C VAL A 24 4.76 18.00 -22.37
N TRP A 25 4.99 17.25 -21.30
CA TRP A 25 5.81 16.04 -21.30
C TRP A 25 5.24 14.97 -22.24
N LEU A 26 3.92 14.72 -22.19
CA LEU A 26 3.25 13.80 -23.11
C LEU A 26 3.40 14.25 -24.57
N GLY A 27 3.30 15.57 -24.84
CA GLY A 27 3.52 16.11 -26.19
C GLY A 27 4.95 15.89 -26.70
N GLN A 28 5.95 16.14 -25.86
CA GLN A 28 7.35 15.87 -26.19
C GLN A 28 7.59 14.39 -26.45
N LEU A 29 7.01 13.52 -25.63
CA LEU A 29 7.15 12.09 -25.72
C LEU A 29 6.54 11.52 -27.01
N VAL A 30 5.38 12.03 -27.43
CA VAL A 30 4.77 11.70 -28.74
C VAL A 30 5.64 12.21 -29.90
N ALA A 31 6.16 13.44 -29.81
CA ALA A 31 6.98 14.03 -30.87
C ALA A 31 8.32 13.31 -31.08
N CYS A 32 8.97 12.87 -30.01
CA CYS A 32 10.26 12.19 -30.07
C CYS A 32 10.17 10.72 -30.53
N ALA A 33 9.00 10.08 -30.41
CA ALA A 33 8.83 8.64 -30.58
C ALA A 33 7.98 8.27 -31.80
N SER A 34 8.43 8.64 -32.99
CA SER A 34 7.68 8.47 -34.26
C SER A 34 7.30 7.01 -34.63
N ASN A 35 7.97 6.00 -34.06
CA ASN A 35 7.67 4.58 -34.26
C ASN A 35 6.92 3.93 -33.09
N THR A 36 6.41 4.73 -32.15
CA THR A 36 5.70 4.25 -30.96
C THR A 36 4.25 4.71 -30.98
N ARG A 37 3.33 3.79 -30.70
CA ARG A 37 1.93 4.13 -30.40
C ARG A 37 1.76 4.24 -28.89
N PHE A 38 0.89 5.13 -28.45
CA PHE A 38 0.62 5.37 -27.04
C PHE A 38 -0.83 4.97 -26.73
N LEU A 39 -1.00 4.20 -25.66
CA LEU A 39 -2.30 3.93 -25.06
C LEU A 39 -2.28 4.49 -23.65
N LEU A 40 -3.14 5.46 -23.37
CA LEU A 40 -3.25 6.12 -22.09
C LEU A 40 -4.52 5.61 -21.40
N ALA A 41 -4.40 5.00 -20.24
CA ALA A 41 -5.54 4.73 -19.37
C ALA A 41 -5.63 5.87 -18.35
N SER A 42 -6.75 6.58 -18.35
CA SER A 42 -6.97 7.65 -17.38
C SER A 42 -8.44 7.95 -17.10
N ARG A 43 -8.72 8.43 -15.90
CA ARG A 43 -10.01 9.03 -15.53
C ARG A 43 -10.23 10.43 -16.10
N ARG A 44 -9.15 11.09 -16.57
CA ARG A 44 -9.19 12.43 -17.16
C ARG A 44 -8.55 12.39 -18.54
N ALA A 45 -9.18 12.98 -19.55
CA ALA A 45 -8.57 13.08 -20.87
C ALA A 45 -7.48 14.17 -20.85
N PRO A 46 -6.19 13.85 -21.09
CA PRO A 46 -5.16 14.87 -21.23
C PRO A 46 -5.35 15.64 -22.54
N VAL A 47 -5.06 16.94 -22.52
CA VAL A 47 -5.00 17.76 -23.73
C VAL A 47 -3.55 17.79 -24.19
N ILE A 48 -3.23 17.14 -25.30
CA ILE A 48 -1.87 17.12 -25.85
C ILE A 48 -1.83 18.07 -27.07
N PRO A 49 -1.02 19.14 -27.04
CA PRO A 49 -0.91 20.07 -28.17
C PRO A 49 -0.48 19.33 -29.45
N ASN A 50 -1.11 19.66 -30.58
CA ASN A 50 -0.77 19.14 -31.91
C ASN A 50 -0.90 17.61 -32.08
N VAL A 51 -1.63 16.93 -31.20
CA VAL A 51 -1.91 15.49 -31.30
C VAL A 51 -3.40 15.24 -31.30
N THR A 52 -3.90 14.56 -32.32
CA THR A 52 -5.29 14.08 -32.35
C THR A 52 -5.40 12.83 -31.49
N LEU A 53 -5.96 12.97 -30.29
CA LEU A 53 -6.25 11.87 -29.38
C LEU A 53 -7.54 11.16 -29.79
N GLN A 54 -7.48 9.83 -29.94
CA GLN A 54 -8.69 9.01 -29.97
C GLN A 54 -9.06 8.65 -28.53
N HIS A 55 -10.20 9.15 -28.07
CA HIS A 55 -10.72 8.88 -26.74
C HIS A 55 -11.75 7.75 -26.79
N TYR A 56 -11.58 6.76 -25.91
CA TYR A 56 -12.54 5.68 -25.70
C TYR A 56 -13.00 5.74 -24.25
N THR A 57 -14.26 6.11 -24.04
CA THR A 57 -14.87 6.04 -22.72
C THR A 57 -15.24 4.59 -22.42
N ILE A 58 -14.86 4.10 -21.25
CA ILE A 58 -15.26 2.78 -20.76
C ILE A 58 -16.42 3.01 -19.80
N ASP A 59 -17.63 2.67 -20.24
CA ASP A 59 -18.83 2.77 -19.43
C ASP A 59 -18.97 1.58 -18.46
N GLU A 60 -19.96 1.67 -17.59
CA GLU A 60 -20.41 0.60 -16.72
C GLU A 60 -20.79 -0.67 -17.52
N LEU A 61 -20.81 -1.83 -16.86
CA LEU A 61 -21.24 -3.05 -17.53
C LEU A 61 -22.74 -3.00 -17.84
N SER A 62 -23.13 -3.60 -18.97
CA SER A 62 -24.56 -3.82 -19.23
C SER A 62 -25.18 -4.73 -18.16
N PRO A 63 -26.48 -4.57 -17.83
CA PRO A 63 -27.13 -5.38 -16.80
C PRO A 63 -26.96 -6.89 -16.98
N SER A 64 -26.99 -7.38 -18.23
CA SER A 64 -26.77 -8.79 -18.57
C SER A 64 -25.34 -9.25 -18.30
N LEU A 65 -24.35 -8.41 -18.58
CA LEU A 65 -22.94 -8.73 -18.29
C LEU A 65 -22.66 -8.66 -16.78
N SER A 66 -23.27 -7.73 -16.06
CA SER A 66 -23.15 -7.64 -14.60
C SER A 66 -23.74 -8.85 -13.89
N GLU A 67 -24.93 -9.31 -14.33
CA GLU A 67 -25.53 -10.56 -13.84
C GLU A 67 -24.62 -11.76 -14.11
N SER A 68 -24.12 -11.86 -15.34
CA SER A 68 -23.20 -12.93 -15.75
C SER A 68 -21.92 -12.93 -14.93
N LEU A 69 -21.35 -11.75 -14.64
CA LEU A 69 -20.14 -11.60 -13.82
C LEU A 69 -20.37 -12.03 -12.38
N LEU A 70 -21.50 -11.65 -11.77
CA LEU A 70 -21.84 -12.08 -10.40
C LEU A 70 -22.02 -13.58 -10.31
N ARG A 71 -22.71 -14.18 -11.28
CA ARG A 71 -22.92 -15.63 -11.35
C ARG A 71 -21.63 -16.39 -11.70
N LEU A 72 -20.70 -15.77 -12.41
CA LEU A 72 -19.36 -16.32 -12.62
C LEU A 72 -18.56 -16.35 -11.30
N CYS A 73 -18.73 -15.33 -10.45
CA CYS A 73 -18.09 -15.29 -9.13
C CYS A 73 -18.74 -16.27 -8.14
N ASN A 74 -20.08 -16.33 -8.12
CA ASN A 74 -20.86 -17.25 -7.30
C ASN A 74 -21.98 -17.92 -8.13
N PRO A 75 -21.76 -19.16 -8.63
CA PRO A 75 -22.76 -19.88 -9.44
C PRO A 75 -24.09 -20.16 -8.72
N LEU A 76 -24.10 -20.15 -7.39
CA LEU A 76 -25.29 -20.41 -6.57
C LEU A 76 -26.24 -19.21 -6.49
N CYS A 77 -25.80 -18.02 -6.91
CA CYS A 77 -26.62 -16.82 -6.91
C CYS A 77 -27.72 -16.91 -7.98
N SER A 78 -28.98 -16.71 -7.56
CA SER A 78 -30.10 -16.70 -8.49
C SER A 78 -30.05 -15.49 -9.43
N VAL A 79 -30.73 -15.58 -10.57
CA VAL A 79 -30.86 -14.48 -11.53
C VAL A 79 -31.45 -13.22 -10.88
N HIS A 80 -32.42 -13.38 -9.98
CA HIS A 80 -33.06 -12.25 -9.32
C HIS A 80 -32.12 -11.57 -8.34
N GLU A 81 -31.43 -12.33 -7.49
CA GLU A 81 -30.44 -11.82 -6.54
C GLU A 81 -29.28 -11.13 -7.27
N ALA A 82 -28.75 -11.76 -8.33
CA ALA A 82 -27.67 -11.21 -9.13
C ALA A 82 -28.08 -9.88 -9.78
N ARG A 83 -29.32 -9.76 -10.27
CA ARG A 83 -29.84 -8.51 -10.82
C ARG A 83 -29.96 -7.42 -9.77
N SER A 84 -30.47 -7.75 -8.59
CA SER A 84 -30.63 -6.80 -7.47
C SER A 84 -29.27 -6.29 -6.98
N LEU A 85 -28.33 -7.22 -6.76
CA LEU A 85 -26.95 -6.88 -6.38
C LEU A 85 -26.25 -6.07 -7.47
N ALA A 86 -26.45 -6.40 -8.75
CA ALA A 86 -25.84 -5.66 -9.84
C ALA A 86 -26.27 -4.19 -9.87
N ARG A 87 -27.57 -3.94 -9.63
CA ARG A 87 -28.12 -2.60 -9.51
C ARG A 87 -27.54 -1.83 -8.32
N ILE A 88 -27.43 -2.48 -7.16
CA ILE A 88 -26.85 -1.87 -5.95
C ILE A 88 -25.36 -1.55 -6.15
N CYS A 89 -24.66 -2.41 -6.89
CA CYS A 89 -23.24 -2.26 -7.25
C CYS A 89 -22.99 -1.20 -8.35
N GLY A 90 -24.02 -0.48 -8.82
CA GLY A 90 -23.89 0.50 -9.91
C GLY A 90 -23.34 -0.10 -11.21
N TYR A 91 -23.49 -1.41 -11.40
CA TYR A 91 -22.94 -2.15 -12.55
C TYR A 91 -21.40 -2.05 -12.70
N LEU A 92 -20.69 -1.66 -11.64
CA LEU A 92 -19.23 -1.49 -11.66
C LEU A 92 -18.51 -2.85 -11.52
N PRO A 93 -17.62 -3.23 -12.45
CA PRO A 93 -16.93 -4.53 -12.42
C PRO A 93 -16.23 -4.85 -11.09
N LEU A 94 -15.61 -3.84 -10.47
CA LEU A 94 -14.89 -4.01 -9.21
C LEU A 94 -15.84 -4.33 -8.05
N ALA A 95 -16.91 -3.55 -7.90
CA ALA A 95 -17.93 -3.76 -6.87
C ALA A 95 -18.58 -5.15 -7.00
N LEU A 96 -18.94 -5.52 -8.24
CA LEU A 96 -19.51 -6.82 -8.56
C LEU A 96 -18.57 -7.98 -8.20
N ARG A 97 -17.27 -7.85 -8.47
CA ARG A 97 -16.29 -8.88 -8.10
C ARG A 97 -16.14 -9.02 -6.58
N VAL A 98 -16.04 -7.91 -5.86
CA VAL A 98 -15.91 -7.90 -4.39
C VAL A 98 -17.12 -8.58 -3.75
N ILE A 99 -18.34 -8.21 -4.16
CA ILE A 99 -19.59 -8.80 -3.64
C ILE A 99 -19.77 -10.24 -4.09
N GLY A 100 -19.54 -10.54 -5.37
CA GLY A 100 -19.69 -11.89 -5.90
C GLY A 100 -18.76 -12.89 -5.20
N ARG A 101 -17.55 -12.46 -4.83
CA ARG A 101 -16.58 -13.28 -4.11
C ARG A 101 -16.84 -13.37 -2.61
N ALA A 102 -17.35 -12.30 -2.00
CA ALA A 102 -17.89 -12.37 -0.64
C ALA A 102 -18.99 -13.42 -0.52
N LEU A 103 -19.93 -13.46 -1.47
CA LEU A 103 -20.99 -14.47 -1.53
C LEU A 103 -20.48 -15.88 -1.79
N ALA A 104 -19.45 -16.02 -2.63
CA ALA A 104 -18.85 -17.32 -2.91
C ALA A 104 -18.09 -17.89 -1.70
N ASN A 105 -17.79 -17.08 -0.68
CA ASN A 105 -17.07 -17.54 0.48
C ASN A 105 -17.98 -18.36 1.40
N THR A 106 -17.86 -19.68 1.30
CA THR A 106 -18.62 -20.67 2.08
C THR A 106 -18.43 -20.56 3.59
N ARG A 107 -17.37 -19.90 4.07
CA ARG A 107 -17.13 -19.69 5.50
C ARG A 107 -17.96 -18.55 6.10
N SER A 108 -18.53 -17.68 5.27
CA SER A 108 -19.14 -16.43 5.72
C SER A 108 -20.61 -16.54 6.13
N ASN A 109 -21.28 -17.69 5.94
CA ASN A 109 -22.74 -17.89 6.14
C ASN A 109 -23.61 -16.77 5.51
N LEU A 110 -23.05 -16.00 4.58
CA LEU A 110 -23.63 -14.76 4.08
C LEU A 110 -24.53 -15.04 2.89
N THR A 111 -25.81 -14.73 3.00
CA THR A 111 -26.75 -14.89 1.88
C THR A 111 -26.78 -13.63 1.01
N ALA A 112 -27.26 -13.78 -0.23
CA ALA A 112 -27.45 -12.65 -1.13
C ALA A 112 -28.44 -11.62 -0.57
N ASN A 113 -29.50 -12.06 0.12
CA ASN A 113 -30.47 -11.18 0.75
C ASN A 113 -29.87 -10.37 1.91
N ASP A 114 -29.03 -11.00 2.73
CA ASP A 114 -28.32 -10.29 3.80
C ASP A 114 -27.42 -9.17 3.24
N LEU A 115 -26.72 -9.46 2.14
CA LEU A 115 -25.91 -8.45 1.45
C LEU A 115 -26.74 -7.32 0.84
N ILE A 116 -27.87 -7.66 0.21
CA ILE A 116 -28.79 -6.65 -0.35
C ILE A 116 -29.26 -5.70 0.74
N GLN A 117 -29.79 -6.26 1.84
CA GLN A 117 -30.30 -5.47 2.97
C GLN A 117 -29.21 -4.58 3.55
N ARG A 118 -28.00 -5.13 3.73
CA ARG A 118 -26.88 -4.40 4.30
C ARG A 118 -26.42 -3.25 3.41
N LEU A 119 -26.17 -3.52 2.13
CA LEU A 119 -25.71 -2.50 1.18
C LEU A 119 -26.73 -1.37 0.99
N GLN A 120 -28.03 -1.68 1.09
CA GLN A 120 -29.12 -0.69 1.07
C GLN A 120 -29.18 0.12 2.37
N SER A 121 -29.01 -0.50 3.54
CA SER A 121 -29.00 0.22 4.82
C SER A 121 -27.81 1.16 5.00
N GLU A 122 -26.73 0.96 4.25
CA GLU A 122 -25.56 1.83 4.23
C GLU A 122 -25.68 2.97 3.19
N GLU A 123 -26.79 3.04 2.43
CA GLU A 123 -27.07 4.08 1.44
C GLU A 123 -27.22 5.45 2.13
N GLY A 124 -26.28 6.37 1.88
CA GLY A 124 -26.29 7.72 2.45
C GLY A 124 -25.42 7.94 3.70
N ARG A 125 -24.69 6.94 4.20
CA ARG A 125 -23.79 7.10 5.38
C ARG A 125 -22.44 7.76 5.07
N LEU A 126 -22.12 7.98 3.79
CA LEU A 126 -20.77 8.37 3.35
C LEU A 126 -20.72 9.84 2.92
N GLU A 127 -20.69 10.73 3.91
CA GLU A 127 -20.39 12.17 3.73
C GLU A 127 -19.03 12.42 3.04
N ARG A 128 -18.13 11.42 3.04
CA ARG A 128 -16.76 11.52 2.53
C ARG A 128 -16.65 11.75 1.03
N PHE A 129 -17.66 11.34 0.25
CA PHE A 129 -17.63 11.49 -1.21
C PHE A 129 -18.47 12.66 -1.71
N ALA A 130 -19.18 13.38 -0.82
CA ALA A 130 -20.01 14.51 -1.18
C ALA A 130 -19.18 15.60 -1.89
N GLY A 131 -19.55 15.94 -3.13
CA GLY A 131 -18.89 16.99 -3.93
C GLY A 131 -17.74 16.54 -4.84
N LEU A 132 -17.36 15.25 -4.83
CA LEU A 132 -16.37 14.72 -5.77
C LEU A 132 -17.02 14.27 -7.10
N PRO A 133 -16.33 14.42 -8.25
CA PRO A 133 -16.75 13.73 -9.46
C PRO A 133 -16.78 12.22 -9.20
N ASN A 134 -17.86 11.58 -9.68
CA ASN A 134 -18.18 10.16 -9.48
C ASN A 134 -18.36 9.75 -8.01
N ALA A 135 -18.89 10.66 -7.17
CA ALA A 135 -19.17 10.39 -5.76
C ALA A 135 -20.00 9.11 -5.55
N GLY A 136 -21.06 8.91 -6.34
CA GLY A 136 -21.94 7.74 -6.23
C GLY A 136 -21.24 6.41 -6.54
N GLU A 137 -20.38 6.37 -7.56
CA GLU A 137 -19.58 5.18 -7.89
C GLU A 137 -18.59 4.84 -6.77
N LYS A 138 -17.90 5.87 -6.24
CA LYS A 138 -16.94 5.71 -5.14
C LYS A 138 -17.64 5.25 -3.86
N GLU A 139 -18.79 5.82 -3.55
CA GLU A 139 -19.63 5.40 -2.42
C GLU A 139 -20.06 3.94 -2.57
N CYS A 140 -20.54 3.57 -3.74
CA CYS A 140 -20.96 2.20 -4.03
C CYS A 140 -19.81 1.19 -3.84
N ILE A 141 -18.63 1.47 -4.40
CA ILE A 141 -17.43 0.64 -4.26
C ILE A 141 -17.03 0.54 -2.78
N ASP A 142 -17.01 1.66 -2.07
CA ASP A 142 -16.65 1.72 -0.65
C ASP A 142 -17.60 0.87 0.23
N ARG A 143 -18.91 0.92 0.00
CA ARG A 143 -19.89 0.02 0.67
C ARG A 143 -19.59 -1.45 0.38
N CYS A 144 -19.26 -1.80 -0.85
CA CYS A 144 -18.94 -3.18 -1.23
C CYS A 144 -17.67 -3.68 -0.53
N ILE A 145 -16.61 -2.85 -0.50
CA ILE A 145 -15.36 -3.16 0.18
C ILE A 145 -15.59 -3.31 1.69
N ARG A 146 -16.33 -2.36 2.30
CA ARG A 146 -16.66 -2.40 3.72
C ARG A 146 -17.41 -3.66 4.11
N SER A 147 -18.39 -4.05 3.30
CA SER A 147 -19.13 -5.29 3.54
C SER A 147 -18.20 -6.49 3.60
N SER A 148 -17.32 -6.69 2.60
CA SER A 148 -16.33 -7.77 2.60
C SER A 148 -15.36 -7.67 3.78
N PHE A 149 -14.85 -6.47 4.07
CA PHE A 149 -13.91 -6.23 5.16
C PHE A 149 -14.48 -6.62 6.53
N THR A 150 -15.73 -6.28 6.82
CA THR A 150 -16.35 -6.57 8.12
C THR A 150 -16.61 -8.06 8.37
N HIS A 151 -16.63 -8.89 7.31
CA HIS A 151 -16.74 -10.34 7.43
C HIS A 151 -15.38 -11.04 7.54
N LEU A 152 -14.27 -10.31 7.43
CA LEU A 152 -12.96 -10.86 7.74
C LEU A 152 -12.84 -11.06 9.25
N ASP A 153 -12.13 -12.11 9.64
CA ASP A 153 -11.69 -12.28 11.02
C ASP A 153 -10.89 -11.07 11.51
N PRO A 154 -10.92 -10.73 12.81
CA PRO A 154 -10.25 -9.54 13.33
C PRO A 154 -8.76 -9.45 12.97
N TRP A 155 -8.06 -10.58 12.97
CA TRP A 155 -6.64 -10.64 12.61
C TRP A 155 -6.40 -10.41 11.10
N LEU A 156 -7.30 -10.88 10.23
CA LEU A 156 -7.26 -10.62 8.79
C LEU A 156 -7.55 -9.15 8.45
N GLN A 157 -8.43 -8.50 9.23
CA GLN A 157 -8.67 -7.07 9.09
C GLN A 157 -7.40 -6.26 9.37
N LEU A 158 -6.66 -6.63 10.42
CA LEU A 158 -5.37 -6.01 10.76
C LEU A 158 -4.34 -6.25 9.66
N ALA A 159 -4.23 -7.47 9.15
CA ALA A 159 -3.31 -7.78 8.06
C ALA A 159 -3.65 -7.01 6.78
N PHE A 160 -4.93 -6.92 6.43
CA PHE A 160 -5.40 -6.13 5.29
C PHE A 160 -5.04 -4.64 5.40
N MET A 161 -5.24 -4.04 6.58
CA MET A 161 -4.82 -2.66 6.86
C MET A 161 -3.32 -2.46 6.73
N ALA A 162 -2.51 -3.39 7.24
CA ALA A 162 -1.06 -3.33 7.14
C ALA A 162 -0.57 -3.39 5.68
N LEU A 163 -1.21 -4.23 4.86
CA LEU A 163 -0.91 -4.33 3.42
C LEU A 163 -1.34 -3.08 2.63
N GLY A 164 -2.21 -2.23 3.19
CA GLY A 164 -2.58 -0.94 2.61
C GLY A 164 -1.40 0.01 2.39
N LEU A 165 -0.26 -0.20 3.08
CA LEU A 165 0.96 0.60 2.91
C LEU A 165 1.61 0.46 1.52
N PHE A 166 1.33 -0.62 0.79
CA PHE A 166 1.92 -0.86 -0.54
C PHE A 166 1.18 -0.10 -1.64
N ARG A 167 1.83 0.92 -2.22
CA ARG A 167 1.31 1.74 -3.35
C ARG A 167 1.41 1.07 -4.73
N GLY A 168 1.78 -0.21 -4.79
CA GLY A 168 2.01 -0.95 -6.03
C GLY A 168 2.07 -2.46 -5.80
N GLY A 169 2.59 -3.18 -6.79
CA GLY A 169 2.79 -4.63 -6.67
C GLY A 169 3.87 -4.95 -5.63
N PHE A 170 3.62 -5.95 -4.79
CA PHE A 170 4.55 -6.46 -3.78
C PHE A 170 4.63 -7.98 -3.86
N ASP A 171 5.73 -8.54 -3.36
CA ASP A 171 5.92 -9.99 -3.30
C ASP A 171 5.63 -10.54 -1.89
N ARG A 172 5.71 -11.86 -1.77
CA ARG A 172 5.54 -12.56 -0.50
C ARG A 172 6.52 -12.07 0.56
N ALA A 173 7.78 -11.82 0.20
CA ALA A 173 8.81 -11.40 1.14
C ALA A 173 8.50 -10.02 1.74
N ALA A 174 8.01 -9.10 0.92
CA ALA A 174 7.56 -7.78 1.35
C ALA A 174 6.35 -7.87 2.29
N ALA A 175 5.35 -8.67 1.94
CA ALA A 175 4.18 -8.90 2.80
C ALA A 175 4.58 -9.47 4.16
N THR A 176 5.45 -10.50 4.16
CA THR A 176 5.97 -11.12 5.37
C THR A 176 6.73 -10.12 6.24
N ALA A 177 7.57 -9.26 5.67
CA ALA A 177 8.34 -8.28 6.43
C ALA A 177 7.44 -7.29 7.20
N VAL A 178 6.28 -6.92 6.66
CA VAL A 178 5.33 -6.03 7.34
C VAL A 178 4.51 -6.79 8.38
N LEU A 179 4.04 -7.99 8.05
CA LEU A 179 3.09 -8.77 8.85
C LEU A 179 3.72 -9.56 10.00
N GLN A 180 5.02 -9.85 9.99
CA GLN A 180 5.71 -10.68 11.00
C GLN A 180 5.51 -10.17 12.44
N SER A 181 4.84 -10.91 13.32
CA SER A 181 4.99 -10.68 14.76
C SER A 181 6.39 -11.11 15.22
N VAL A 182 7.01 -10.33 16.10
CA VAL A 182 8.29 -10.75 16.70
C VAL A 182 7.96 -11.88 17.67
N SER A 183 8.08 -13.12 17.20
CA SER A 183 7.85 -14.31 18.01
C SER A 183 8.68 -14.23 19.30
N ARG A 184 7.99 -14.30 20.45
CA ARG A 184 8.64 -14.43 21.76
C ARG A 184 9.43 -15.73 21.74
N GLY A 185 10.73 -15.62 22.05
CA GLY A 185 11.60 -16.77 22.22
C GLY A 185 10.95 -17.85 23.07
N GLY A 186 10.93 -19.07 22.53
CA GLY A 186 10.47 -20.26 23.20
C GLY A 186 11.36 -21.43 22.78
N SER A 187 12.25 -21.82 23.69
CA SER A 187 12.88 -23.14 23.81
C SER A 187 13.61 -23.69 22.57
N SER A 188 14.93 -23.64 22.68
CA SER A 188 15.85 -24.66 22.15
C SER A 188 15.30 -26.08 22.28
N THR A 189 14.90 -26.69 21.17
CA THR A 189 15.23 -28.09 20.88
C THR A 189 15.54 -28.22 19.39
N SER A 190 16.63 -28.92 19.14
CA SER A 190 17.34 -29.10 17.88
C SER A 190 16.52 -29.80 16.80
N SER A 191 16.46 -29.23 15.60
CA SER A 191 16.60 -30.00 14.36
C SER A 191 17.17 -29.11 13.26
N MET A 192 18.26 -29.57 12.65
CA MET A 192 18.98 -28.88 11.60
C MET A 192 18.16 -28.93 10.30
N SER A 193 17.86 -27.77 9.72
CA SER A 193 17.77 -27.65 8.25
C SER A 193 18.21 -26.25 7.84
N SER A 194 19.11 -26.23 6.87
CA SER A 194 19.92 -25.10 6.45
C SER A 194 19.13 -24.22 5.46
N GLY A 195 18.95 -22.93 5.79
CA GLY A 195 18.42 -21.90 4.90
C GLY A 195 18.88 -20.51 5.36
N PRO A 196 19.26 -19.58 4.47
CA PRO A 196 20.20 -18.52 4.81
C PRO A 196 19.53 -17.25 5.38
N GLY A 197 20.19 -16.67 6.40
CA GLY A 197 20.39 -15.22 6.45
C GLY A 197 19.56 -14.39 7.42
N SER A 198 19.43 -14.80 8.69
CA SER A 198 19.00 -13.89 9.76
C SER A 198 20.15 -12.95 10.15
N LEU A 199 20.14 -11.73 9.61
CA LEU A 199 21.07 -10.64 9.92
C LEU A 199 20.68 -9.96 11.24
N ALA A 200 20.88 -10.65 12.34
CA ALA A 200 20.82 -10.07 13.67
C ALA A 200 21.97 -10.62 14.52
N LYS A 201 23.21 -10.25 14.16
CA LYS A 201 24.34 -10.43 15.07
C LYS A 201 25.41 -9.37 14.82
N SER A 202 25.82 -8.78 15.94
CA SER A 202 26.99 -7.94 16.14
C SER A 202 26.82 -6.45 15.82
N LEU A 203 26.37 -5.69 16.82
CA LEU A 203 27.09 -4.50 17.26
C LEU A 203 27.03 -4.46 18.79
N SER A 204 28.17 -4.76 19.42
CA SER A 204 28.37 -4.69 20.86
C SER A 204 28.61 -3.22 21.26
N GLU A 205 27.88 -2.72 22.25
CA GLU A 205 28.11 -1.41 22.87
C GLU A 205 29.32 -1.45 23.82
N PRO A 206 30.15 -0.38 23.90
CA PRO A 206 31.00 -0.14 25.05
C PRO A 206 30.32 0.82 26.05
N SER A 207 30.31 0.38 27.32
CA SER A 207 29.80 1.09 28.49
C SER A 207 30.62 2.33 28.87
N MET A 208 29.97 3.47 29.13
CA MET A 208 30.51 4.53 30.00
C MET A 208 29.42 5.20 30.86
N ARG A 209 29.80 5.49 32.11
CA ARG A 209 28.99 5.93 33.26
C ARG A 209 28.56 7.42 33.18
N PRO A 210 27.49 7.83 33.91
CA PRO A 210 26.94 9.18 33.82
C PRO A 210 27.60 10.14 34.83
N SER A 211 27.68 11.42 34.44
CA SER A 211 27.91 12.54 35.36
C SER A 211 26.79 13.57 35.25
N SER A 212 26.18 13.81 36.39
CA SER A 212 25.14 14.78 36.74
C SER A 212 25.50 16.24 36.47
N SER A 213 24.51 17.05 36.07
CA SER A 213 24.21 18.32 36.75
C SER A 213 22.90 18.94 36.31
N SER A 214 22.11 19.27 37.32
CA SER A 214 20.85 20.04 37.37
C SER A 214 20.90 21.44 36.76
N SER A 215 19.77 21.94 36.26
CA SER A 215 19.16 23.17 36.80
C SER A 215 17.73 23.40 36.29
N HIS A 216 16.82 23.60 37.25
CA HIS A 216 15.49 24.14 37.09
C HIS A 216 15.54 25.61 36.64
N ARG A 217 14.54 26.05 35.85
CA ARG A 217 13.72 27.21 36.23
C ARG A 217 12.38 27.28 35.48
N THR A 218 11.36 27.45 36.31
CA THR A 218 9.94 27.65 36.07
C THR A 218 9.62 29.09 35.66
N GLY A 219 8.56 29.29 34.88
CA GLY A 219 7.94 30.60 34.71
C GLY A 219 6.83 30.59 33.66
N GLY A 220 5.62 30.21 34.06
CA GLY A 220 4.43 30.35 33.23
C GLY A 220 3.85 31.77 33.32
N SER A 221 3.17 32.20 32.25
CA SER A 221 1.98 33.03 32.37
C SER A 221 1.15 32.97 31.08
N LEU A 222 -0.14 32.76 31.27
CA LEU A 222 -1.20 32.71 30.27
C LEU A 222 -1.74 34.13 30.01
N ALA A 223 -2.04 34.47 28.76
CA ALA A 223 -3.23 35.26 28.43
C ALA A 223 -3.59 35.14 26.94
N SER A 224 -4.88 34.88 26.74
CA SER A 224 -5.61 34.63 25.49
C SER A 224 -5.90 35.91 24.70
N SER A 225 -5.94 35.81 23.36
CA SER A 225 -6.86 36.60 22.53
C SER A 225 -7.09 35.94 21.15
N TYR A 226 -8.38 35.80 20.84
CA TYR A 226 -8.99 35.17 19.67
C TYR A 226 -8.70 35.87 18.33
N ARG A 227 -8.45 35.08 17.27
CA ARG A 227 -9.01 35.32 15.91
C ARG A 227 -8.85 34.10 14.96
N ARG A 228 -10.01 33.51 14.63
CA ARG A 228 -10.46 32.90 13.34
C ARG A 228 -9.42 32.18 12.45
N PRO A 229 -9.57 30.87 12.13
CA PRO A 229 -8.85 30.26 11.02
C PRO A 229 -9.73 30.09 9.77
N GLN A 230 -9.20 30.61 8.66
CA GLN A 230 -9.57 30.21 7.31
C GLN A 230 -9.08 28.78 7.06
N SER A 231 -9.89 28.01 6.34
CA SER A 231 -9.63 26.61 6.00
C SER A 231 -8.51 26.49 4.95
N THR A 232 -7.30 26.18 5.39
CA THR A 232 -6.26 25.56 4.58
C THR A 232 -5.86 24.26 5.30
N MET A 233 -6.05 23.13 4.63
CA MET A 233 -5.66 21.81 5.15
C MET A 233 -4.13 21.72 5.22
N HIS A 234 -3.57 22.14 6.35
CA HIS A 234 -2.23 21.77 6.76
C HIS A 234 -2.30 20.45 7.52
N ARG A 235 -1.76 19.40 6.89
CA ARG A 235 -1.49 18.08 7.48
C ARG A 235 -0.67 18.31 8.75
N SER A 236 -1.32 18.23 9.90
CA SER A 236 -0.73 18.66 11.16
C SER A 236 0.25 17.59 11.65
N ALA A 237 1.54 17.89 11.57
CA ALA A 237 2.65 17.08 12.13
C ALA A 237 2.75 17.19 13.67
N SER A 238 1.66 17.52 14.35
CA SER A 238 1.61 17.84 15.78
C SER A 238 1.26 16.66 16.68
N GLY A 239 1.07 15.45 16.13
CA GLY A 239 0.86 14.22 16.91
C GLY A 239 2.15 13.49 17.32
N LEU A 240 3.32 13.95 16.87
CA LEU A 240 4.62 13.26 17.04
C LEU A 240 5.55 13.92 18.06
N THR A 241 5.14 15.04 18.68
CA THR A 241 6.00 15.83 19.58
C THR A 241 5.96 15.39 21.05
N HIS A 242 5.47 14.18 21.36
CA HIS A 242 5.39 13.71 22.76
C HIS A 242 6.17 12.40 23.01
N LEU A 243 7.29 12.21 22.31
CA LEU A 243 8.30 11.21 22.68
C LEU A 243 9.67 11.88 22.81
N GLU A 244 9.78 12.80 23.77
CA GLU A 244 11.09 13.22 24.26
C GLU A 244 11.53 12.27 25.38
N THR A 245 12.83 11.92 25.35
CA THR A 245 13.63 11.20 26.36
C THR A 245 13.72 9.67 26.25
N MET A 246 14.44 9.19 25.22
CA MET A 246 15.33 8.03 25.38
C MET A 246 16.58 8.24 24.52
N ASP A 247 17.74 8.48 25.15
CA ASP A 247 19.07 8.51 24.53
C ASP A 247 19.43 7.12 23.98
N VAL A 248 19.11 6.88 22.71
CA VAL A 248 19.76 5.85 21.89
C VAL A 248 19.92 6.50 20.52
N GLU A 249 21.15 6.84 20.12
CA GLU A 249 21.42 7.37 18.77
C GLU A 249 20.93 6.36 17.73
N SER A 250 19.73 6.56 17.21
CA SER A 250 19.14 5.63 16.28
C SER A 250 19.79 5.80 14.90
N TRP A 251 19.80 4.73 14.10
CA TRP A 251 20.24 4.84 12.70
C TRP A 251 19.44 5.88 11.91
N GLY A 252 18.19 6.14 12.31
CA GLY A 252 17.37 7.23 11.78
C GLY A 252 17.99 8.60 12.02
N ASP A 253 18.40 8.88 13.26
CA ASP A 253 19.00 10.17 13.65
C ASP A 253 20.34 10.40 12.94
N LYS A 254 21.14 9.34 12.79
CA LYS A 254 22.43 9.39 12.05
C LYS A 254 22.22 9.66 10.57
N LEU A 255 21.24 9.01 9.94
CA LEU A 255 20.92 9.24 8.53
C LEU A 255 20.30 10.62 8.29
N GLN A 256 19.47 11.10 9.21
CA GLN A 256 18.92 12.45 9.16
C GLN A 256 20.03 13.50 9.28
N LEU A 257 20.99 13.29 10.19
CA LEU A 257 22.16 14.16 10.32
C LEU A 257 22.99 14.15 9.03
N LEU A 258 23.28 12.98 8.46
CA LEU A 258 23.98 12.87 7.18
C LEU A 258 23.23 13.58 6.04
N ASN A 259 21.90 13.44 5.97
CA ASN A 259 21.09 14.12 4.97
C ASN A 259 21.10 15.64 5.16
N SER A 260 21.12 16.12 6.41
CA SER A 260 21.23 17.56 6.71
C SER A 260 22.58 18.15 6.32
N LEU A 261 23.64 17.35 6.27
CA LEU A 261 24.99 17.77 5.88
C LEU A 261 25.19 17.80 4.35
N LEU A 262 24.29 17.20 3.57
CA LEU A 262 24.36 17.13 2.10
C LEU A 262 23.63 18.30 1.41
N GLU A 263 23.69 19.50 1.98
CA GLU A 263 22.85 20.69 1.69
C GLU A 263 22.62 21.06 0.20
N HIS A 264 23.42 20.57 -0.74
CA HIS A 264 23.34 20.89 -2.17
C HIS A 264 22.52 19.94 -3.05
N ASP A 265 22.16 18.74 -2.58
CA ASP A 265 21.36 17.77 -3.34
C ASP A 265 20.28 17.15 -2.42
N LYS A 266 19.31 17.96 -2.00
CA LYS A 266 18.13 17.43 -1.30
C LYS A 266 17.31 16.62 -2.29
N ASP A 267 17.55 15.32 -2.31
CA ASP A 267 16.62 14.38 -2.92
C ASP A 267 15.34 14.40 -2.07
N ASP A 268 14.30 15.11 -2.55
CA ASP A 268 12.95 15.17 -1.93
C ASP A 268 12.28 13.78 -1.82
N ALA A 269 12.94 12.73 -2.31
CA ALA A 269 12.52 11.35 -2.23
C ALA A 269 12.38 10.83 -0.79
N VAL A 270 13.09 11.41 0.19
CA VAL A 270 13.06 10.94 1.59
C VAL A 270 12.69 12.06 2.56
N SER A 271 11.49 11.95 3.11
CA SER A 271 11.02 12.88 4.16
C SER A 271 11.67 12.60 5.53
N THR A 272 11.77 13.62 6.38
CA THR A 272 12.20 13.51 7.79
C THR A 272 11.43 12.43 8.56
N GLU A 273 10.15 12.25 8.22
CA GLU A 273 9.29 11.21 8.80
C GLU A 273 9.77 9.79 8.50
N MET A 274 10.37 9.53 7.32
CA MET A 274 10.92 8.22 6.98
C MET A 274 12.14 7.86 7.83
N PHE A 275 12.99 8.83 8.17
CA PHE A 275 14.14 8.58 9.05
C PHE A 275 13.71 8.21 10.47
N LEU A 276 12.68 8.87 10.99
CA LEU A 276 12.09 8.51 12.29
C LEU A 276 11.50 7.09 12.30
N LEU A 277 11.05 6.58 11.16
CA LEU A 277 10.54 5.22 11.01
C LEU A 277 11.65 4.16 10.92
N LEU A 278 12.91 4.55 10.74
CA LEU A 278 14.06 3.65 10.80
C LEU A 278 14.49 3.33 12.24
N THR A 279 14.07 4.12 13.22
CA THR A 279 14.40 3.88 14.63
C THR A 279 13.80 2.55 15.12
N LEU A 280 14.45 1.88 16.09
CA LEU A 280 14.06 0.55 16.58
C LEU A 280 12.68 0.56 17.25
N GLU A 281 12.02 -0.61 17.29
CA GLU A 281 10.69 -0.74 17.90
C GLU A 281 10.75 -0.53 19.43
N SER A 282 9.85 0.32 19.95
CA SER A 282 9.66 0.59 21.38
C SER A 282 9.19 -0.69 22.12
N LYS A 283 9.17 -0.64 23.46
CA LYS A 283 8.70 -1.78 24.26
C LYS A 283 7.19 -1.99 24.09
N GLU A 284 6.44 -0.92 23.92
CA GLU A 284 5.00 -0.88 23.67
C GLU A 284 4.68 -1.45 22.28
N GLU A 285 5.46 -1.09 21.27
CA GLU A 285 5.37 -1.66 19.92
C GLU A 285 5.61 -3.18 19.95
N ARG A 286 6.63 -3.64 20.68
CA ARG A 286 6.89 -5.08 20.87
C ARG A 286 5.78 -5.79 21.63
N ALA A 287 5.11 -5.14 22.59
CA ALA A 287 4.00 -5.73 23.33
C ALA A 287 2.72 -5.84 22.47
N ALA A 288 2.43 -4.85 21.64
CA ALA A 288 1.29 -4.82 20.72
C ALA A 288 1.37 -5.90 19.61
N THR A 289 2.55 -6.48 19.38
CA THR A 289 2.81 -7.47 18.31
C THR A 289 2.43 -8.92 18.65
N ALA A 290 1.72 -9.19 19.74
CA ALA A 290 1.30 -10.55 20.12
C ALA A 290 0.25 -11.19 19.18
N LEU A 291 -0.02 -10.61 18.00
CA LEU A 291 -0.87 -11.21 16.98
C LEU A 291 -0.10 -12.28 16.21
N ASP A 292 -0.53 -13.52 16.41
CA ASP A 292 -0.01 -14.70 15.74
C ASP A 292 -0.50 -14.73 14.29
N VAL A 293 0.23 -14.09 13.37
CA VAL A 293 0.02 -14.33 11.94
C VAL A 293 0.68 -15.67 11.62
N THR A 294 -0.09 -16.75 11.78
CA THR A 294 0.34 -18.14 11.65
C THR A 294 1.01 -18.44 10.31
N SER A 295 0.58 -17.78 9.23
CA SER A 295 1.18 -17.87 7.89
C SER A 295 0.83 -16.65 7.02
N THR A 296 1.85 -15.99 6.45
CA THR A 296 1.63 -14.93 5.45
C THR A 296 0.91 -15.44 4.20
N ASP A 297 1.14 -16.69 3.80
CA ASP A 297 0.53 -17.24 2.58
C ASP A 297 -0.98 -17.40 2.75
N ASP A 298 -1.41 -17.85 3.92
CA ASP A 298 -2.84 -18.02 4.22
C ASP A 298 -3.57 -16.67 4.24
N VAL A 299 -2.91 -15.61 4.73
CA VAL A 299 -3.43 -14.23 4.65
C VAL A 299 -3.62 -13.81 3.19
N LEU A 300 -2.57 -13.91 2.39
CA LEU A 300 -2.58 -13.43 1.00
C LEU A 300 -3.60 -14.20 0.17
N GLU A 301 -3.67 -15.52 0.33
CA GLU A 301 -4.67 -16.33 -0.33
C GLU A 301 -6.07 -15.97 0.15
N THR A 302 -6.32 -15.86 1.46
CA THR A 302 -7.65 -15.54 1.98
C THR A 302 -8.12 -14.16 1.48
N LEU A 303 -7.28 -13.13 1.56
CA LEU A 303 -7.63 -11.79 1.03
C LEU A 303 -7.86 -11.79 -0.49
N ASN A 304 -7.13 -12.63 -1.23
CA ASN A 304 -7.37 -12.83 -2.66
C ASN A 304 -8.73 -13.52 -2.92
N HIS A 305 -9.14 -14.48 -2.09
CA HIS A 305 -10.47 -15.09 -2.17
C HIS A 305 -11.60 -14.06 -1.96
N TRP A 306 -11.39 -13.06 -1.10
CA TRP A 306 -12.33 -11.94 -0.90
C TRP A 306 -12.27 -10.85 -1.99
N SER A 307 -11.37 -10.98 -2.99
CA SER A 307 -11.06 -9.92 -3.98
C SER A 307 -10.66 -8.58 -3.38
N LEU A 308 -10.12 -8.60 -2.15
CA LEU A 308 -9.49 -7.45 -1.50
C LEU A 308 -8.01 -7.33 -1.89
N LEU A 309 -7.43 -8.42 -2.39
CA LEU A 309 -6.08 -8.49 -2.93
C LEU A 309 -6.13 -9.19 -4.30
N GLU A 310 -5.28 -8.78 -5.23
CA GLU A 310 -5.15 -9.44 -6.53
C GLU A 310 -3.80 -10.12 -6.65
N ARG A 311 -3.81 -11.42 -7.00
CA ARG A 311 -2.61 -12.19 -7.35
C ARG A 311 -2.32 -12.06 -8.85
N VAL A 312 -1.12 -11.60 -9.19
CA VAL A 312 -0.66 -11.33 -10.56
C VAL A 312 0.62 -12.15 -10.83
N SER A 313 0.71 -12.80 -11.99
CA SER A 313 1.93 -13.49 -12.43
C SER A 313 2.72 -12.59 -13.38
N VAL A 314 3.95 -12.24 -13.01
CA VAL A 314 4.80 -11.31 -13.77
C VAL A 314 6.05 -12.05 -14.28
N PRO A 315 6.37 -11.96 -15.59
CA PRO A 315 7.60 -12.52 -16.12
C PRO A 315 8.79 -11.66 -15.68
N ARG A 316 9.72 -12.26 -14.92
CA ARG A 316 10.95 -11.63 -14.47
C ARG A 316 12.14 -12.19 -15.24
N LYS A 317 12.99 -11.30 -15.76
CA LYS A 317 14.21 -11.70 -16.46
C LYS A 317 15.19 -12.34 -15.47
N VAL A 318 15.63 -13.56 -15.75
CA VAL A 318 16.68 -14.24 -14.99
C VAL A 318 18.03 -13.82 -15.57
N VAL A 319 18.90 -13.29 -14.71
CA VAL A 319 20.30 -13.03 -15.08
C VAL A 319 21.03 -14.36 -14.97
N GLN A 320 21.48 -14.92 -16.10
CA GLN A 320 22.30 -16.13 -16.09
C GLN A 320 23.68 -15.77 -15.53
N THR A 321 24.10 -16.47 -14.49
CA THR A 321 25.41 -16.30 -13.82
C THR A 321 26.53 -17.12 -14.48
N SER A 322 26.30 -17.64 -15.69
CA SER A 322 27.30 -18.44 -16.41
C SER A 322 27.60 -17.81 -17.76
N PRO A 323 28.88 -17.71 -18.16
CA PRO A 323 29.27 -17.14 -19.45
C PRO A 323 28.90 -18.14 -20.56
N SER A 324 27.65 -18.11 -21.01
CA SER A 324 27.27 -18.81 -22.23
C SER A 324 27.69 -17.97 -23.44
N SER A 325 28.58 -18.56 -24.23
CA SER A 325 29.06 -18.03 -25.49
C SER A 325 27.88 -17.77 -26.44
N GLY A 326 27.80 -16.53 -26.96
CA GLY A 326 27.09 -16.17 -28.18
C GLY A 326 25.59 -16.48 -28.25
N GLY A 327 24.76 -15.48 -27.94
CA GLY A 327 23.40 -15.37 -28.51
C GLY A 327 22.26 -16.07 -27.77
N ALA A 328 22.41 -16.42 -26.49
CA ALA A 328 21.31 -17.00 -25.71
C ALA A 328 20.17 -15.99 -25.49
N LYS A 329 18.94 -16.37 -25.85
CA LYS A 329 17.72 -15.59 -25.58
C LYS A 329 17.55 -15.42 -24.05
N PRO A 330 17.10 -14.24 -23.58
CA PRO A 330 16.85 -14.03 -22.16
C PRO A 330 15.83 -15.05 -21.63
N THR A 331 16.20 -15.75 -20.54
CA THR A 331 15.31 -16.65 -19.82
C THR A 331 14.42 -15.84 -18.87
N TYR A 332 13.13 -16.11 -18.86
CA TYR A 332 12.17 -15.44 -17.98
C TYR A 332 11.57 -16.47 -17.01
N GLU A 333 11.52 -16.12 -15.74
CA GLU A 333 10.83 -16.88 -14.69
C GLU A 333 9.56 -16.12 -14.30
N THR A 334 8.45 -16.84 -14.16
CA THR A 334 7.19 -16.24 -13.70
C THR A 334 7.20 -16.12 -12.19
N VAL A 335 7.14 -14.88 -11.70
CA VAL A 335 7.09 -14.58 -10.27
C VAL A 335 5.68 -14.15 -9.89
N THR A 336 5.19 -14.65 -8.77
CA THR A 336 3.91 -14.23 -8.20
C THR A 336 4.09 -12.89 -7.47
N GLN A 337 3.27 -11.91 -7.85
CA GLN A 337 3.12 -10.63 -7.17
C GLN A 337 1.68 -10.45 -6.71
N TYR A 338 1.50 -9.59 -5.72
CA TYR A 338 0.21 -9.21 -5.19
C TYR A 338 0.04 -7.70 -5.32
N ARG A 339 -1.19 -7.23 -5.54
CA ARG A 339 -1.50 -5.80 -5.57
C ARG A 339 -2.89 -5.53 -4.99
N LEU A 340 -3.05 -4.39 -4.33
CA LEU A 340 -4.36 -3.85 -4.01
C LEU A 340 -4.82 -2.94 -5.15
N HIS A 341 -6.11 -3.00 -5.48
CA HIS A 341 -6.71 -1.96 -6.31
C HIS A 341 -6.69 -0.62 -5.55
N SER A 342 -6.51 0.51 -6.23
CA SER A 342 -6.33 1.83 -5.58
C SER A 342 -7.44 2.17 -4.58
N MET A 343 -8.70 1.94 -4.95
CA MET A 343 -9.84 2.15 -4.03
C MET A 343 -9.81 1.23 -2.80
N ILE A 344 -9.35 -0.01 -2.96
CA ILE A 344 -9.24 -0.96 -1.85
C ILE A 344 -8.07 -0.59 -0.94
N GLN A 345 -6.96 -0.16 -1.54
CA GLN A 345 -5.80 0.36 -0.81
C GLN A 345 -6.17 1.60 0.01
N LEU A 346 -6.83 2.59 -0.61
CA LEU A 346 -7.28 3.80 0.08
C LEU A 346 -8.22 3.47 1.24
N PHE A 347 -9.15 2.53 1.03
CA PHE A 347 -9.99 2.03 2.11
C PHE A 347 -9.17 1.41 3.25
N ALA A 348 -8.18 0.57 2.95
CA ALA A 348 -7.32 -0.05 3.94
C ALA A 348 -6.50 0.99 4.74
N GLU A 349 -5.96 2.00 4.06
CA GLU A 349 -5.21 3.10 4.68
C GLU A 349 -6.11 3.98 5.58
N ASP A 350 -7.30 4.34 5.11
CA ASP A 350 -8.28 5.13 5.89
C ASP A 350 -8.73 4.37 7.14
N GLU A 351 -8.98 3.07 7.00
CA GLU A 351 -9.38 2.20 8.09
C GLU A 351 -8.25 2.05 9.13
N ALA A 352 -7.00 1.89 8.67
CA ALA A 352 -5.82 1.83 9.52
C ALA A 352 -5.62 3.14 10.30
N ASN A 353 -5.70 4.28 9.59
CA ASN A 353 -5.58 5.61 10.21
C ASN A 353 -6.67 5.81 11.25
N ARG A 354 -7.93 5.51 10.92
CA ARG A 354 -9.04 5.67 11.86
C ARG A 354 -8.85 4.83 13.12
N ARG A 355 -8.51 3.54 12.99
CA ARG A 355 -8.29 2.66 14.15
C ARG A 355 -7.09 3.05 14.98
N SER A 356 -6.06 3.64 14.35
CA SER A 356 -4.87 4.11 15.07
C SER A 356 -5.18 5.21 16.09
N PHE A 357 -6.28 5.98 15.91
CA PHE A 357 -6.69 7.02 16.86
C PHE A 357 -7.62 6.51 17.97
N GLU A 358 -8.06 5.26 17.93
CA GLU A 358 -9.02 4.72 18.91
C GLU A 358 -8.34 4.39 20.25
N ASN A 359 -7.12 3.87 20.22
CA ASN A 359 -6.35 3.56 21.44
C ASN A 359 -4.83 3.59 21.17
N ALA A 360 -4.05 3.65 22.25
CA ALA A 360 -2.58 3.71 22.16
C ALA A 360 -1.96 2.42 21.58
N GLU A 361 -2.59 1.26 21.81
CA GLU A 361 -2.11 -0.04 21.30
C GLU A 361 -2.24 -0.15 19.77
N ASN A 362 -3.35 0.30 19.21
CA ASN A 362 -3.58 0.38 17.76
C ASN A 362 -2.64 1.40 17.12
N TYR A 363 -2.37 2.52 17.80
CA TYR A 363 -1.39 3.49 17.34
C TYR A 363 0.01 2.87 17.26
N ALA A 364 0.43 2.16 18.31
CA ALA A 364 1.72 1.45 18.34
C ALA A 364 1.80 0.36 17.25
N LEU A 365 0.71 -0.38 17.04
CA LEU A 365 0.63 -1.40 16.00
C LEU A 365 0.74 -0.78 14.59
N TYR A 366 0.03 0.32 14.34
CA TYR A 366 0.09 1.05 13.08
C TYR A 366 1.50 1.60 12.80
N LEU A 367 2.14 2.22 13.80
CA LEU A 367 3.53 2.67 13.70
C LEU A 367 4.49 1.52 13.38
N THR A 368 4.31 0.38 14.03
CA THR A 368 5.11 -0.83 13.79
C THR A 368 5.06 -1.27 12.34
N TRP A 369 3.87 -1.31 11.72
CA TRP A 369 3.73 -1.65 10.29
C TRP A 369 4.48 -0.65 9.41
N ARG A 370 4.34 0.66 9.67
CA ARG A 370 5.05 1.71 8.92
C ARG A 370 6.56 1.58 9.02
N ARG A 371 7.09 1.33 10.21
CA ARG A 371 8.54 1.11 10.43
C ARG A 371 9.05 -0.07 9.64
N ARG A 372 8.36 -1.21 9.70
CA ARG A 372 8.75 -2.42 8.98
C ARG A 372 8.70 -2.25 7.48
N PHE A 373 7.65 -1.61 6.99
CA PHE A 373 7.54 -1.25 5.58
C PHE A 373 8.73 -0.39 5.13
N VAL A 374 9.04 0.68 5.86
CA VAL A 374 10.18 1.56 5.56
C VAL A 374 11.50 0.79 5.60
N ARG A 375 11.78 0.02 6.66
CA ARG A 375 13.02 -0.78 6.76
C ARG A 375 13.17 -1.76 5.61
N HIS A 376 12.10 -2.47 5.25
CA HIS A 376 12.11 -3.41 4.13
C HIS A 376 12.41 -2.70 2.81
N TYR A 377 11.74 -1.56 2.57
CA TYR A 377 11.94 -0.77 1.36
C TYR A 377 13.38 -0.22 1.25
N TYR A 378 13.94 0.28 2.36
CA TYR A 378 15.34 0.72 2.41
C TYR A 378 16.32 -0.42 2.18
N ALA A 379 16.05 -1.62 2.69
CA ALA A 379 16.89 -2.78 2.44
C ALA A 379 16.92 -3.16 0.95
N ILE A 380 15.76 -3.08 0.26
CA ILE A 380 15.69 -3.27 -1.19
C ILE A 380 16.49 -2.21 -1.93
N LEU A 381 16.28 -0.92 -1.62
CA LEU A 381 16.99 0.18 -2.27
C LEU A 381 18.50 0.09 -2.06
N THR A 382 18.94 -0.25 -0.85
CA THR A 382 20.36 -0.43 -0.53
C THR A 382 20.95 -1.58 -1.33
N ARG A 383 20.26 -2.74 -1.39
CA ARG A 383 20.72 -3.88 -2.19
C ARG A 383 20.79 -3.55 -3.69
N ALA A 384 19.80 -2.84 -4.21
CA ALA A 384 19.79 -2.40 -5.60
C ALA A 384 20.95 -1.42 -5.90
N SER A 385 21.20 -0.47 -5.00
CA SER A 385 22.32 0.48 -5.09
C SER A 385 23.68 -0.21 -5.00
N CYS A 386 23.85 -1.17 -4.08
CA CYS A 386 25.06 -1.99 -3.98
C CYS A 386 25.31 -2.78 -5.26
N ASN A 387 24.30 -3.48 -5.79
CA ASN A 387 24.43 -4.23 -7.04
C ASN A 387 24.73 -3.32 -8.25
N PHE A 388 24.26 -2.08 -8.24
CA PHE A 388 24.55 -1.11 -9.29
C PHE A 388 25.98 -0.57 -9.21
N ARG A 389 26.48 -0.27 -8.00
CA ARG A 389 27.82 0.29 -7.77
C ARG A 389 28.93 -0.76 -7.81
N PHE A 390 28.62 -1.97 -7.36
CA PHE A 390 29.51 -3.11 -7.33
C PHE A 390 28.84 -4.26 -8.08
N PRO A 391 28.74 -4.19 -9.42
CA PRO A 391 28.35 -5.36 -10.20
C PRO A 391 29.33 -6.49 -9.86
N ASP A 392 28.81 -7.70 -9.62
CA ASP A 392 29.64 -8.86 -9.30
C ASP A 392 30.84 -8.93 -10.26
N PRO A 393 32.07 -9.16 -9.76
CA PRO A 393 33.21 -9.32 -10.65
C PRO A 393 32.90 -10.46 -11.61
N VAL A 394 33.04 -10.17 -12.90
CA VAL A 394 33.00 -11.18 -13.96
C VAL A 394 34.21 -12.09 -13.72
N GLU A 395 34.01 -13.19 -13.01
CA GLU A 395 34.97 -14.32 -12.98
C GLU A 395 34.75 -15.24 -14.17
#